data_AF-A0A0S8H1L7-F1
#
_entry.id   AF-A0A0S8H1L7-F1
#
_cell.length_a   1.000
_cell.length_b   1.000
_cell.length_c   1.000
_cell.angle_alpha   90.00
_cell.angle_beta   90.00
_cell.angle_gamma   90.00
#
_symmetry.space_group_name_H-M   'P 1'
#
loop_
_entity.id
_entity.type
_entity.pdbx_description
1 polymer ?
#
loop_
_entity_poly.entity_id
_entity_poly.type
_entity_poly.pdbx_seq_one_letter_code
_entity_poly.pdbx_strand_id
1 'polypeptide(L)'
;MATVLRGIAVRTDRSVDCSSLRSIVADVCRGRRSPRDKAVAIYNFLVRTVYMPEHSHRPVEPPDPATRRKVGLELWFVNDPIKYITVYGCCGCGPQAHLFGALLRAAGLECRLLNPGFGHVSNEVRWGGAWHWMDVWLPAYITDAKGDIYSYDELMADRSLVADAIADGRAS
;
A
#
# COMPACT_ATOMS: atom_id res chain seq x y z
N MET A 1 29.10 9.41 34.08
CA MET A 1 27.82 9.47 33.34
C MET A 1 27.89 8.50 32.17
N ALA A 2 26.95 7.57 32.05
CA ALA A 2 26.91 6.65 30.91
C ALA A 2 26.27 7.36 29.71
N THR A 3 26.97 7.37 28.57
CA THR A 3 26.45 7.91 27.31
C THR A 3 25.34 7.00 26.80
N VAL A 4 24.13 7.52 26.63
CA VAL A 4 23.03 6.79 26.00
C VAL A 4 23.26 6.78 24.50
N LEU A 5 23.57 5.60 23.94
CA LEU A 5 23.57 5.41 22.50
C LEU A 5 22.12 5.43 21.99
N ARG A 6 21.86 6.25 20.96
CA ARG A 6 20.57 6.34 20.26
C ARG A 6 20.80 6.09 18.77
N GLY A 7 19.73 5.73 18.05
CA GLY A 7 19.80 5.51 16.60
C GLY A 7 20.54 4.23 16.18
N ILE A 8 20.67 3.25 17.09
CA ILE A 8 21.16 1.92 16.73
C ILE A 8 20.11 1.24 15.84
N ALA A 9 20.50 0.82 14.65
CA ALA A 9 19.66 0.07 13.72
C ALA A 9 20.31 -1.28 13.40
N VAL A 10 19.53 -2.35 13.44
CA VAL A 10 19.94 -3.68 12.98
C VAL A 10 19.36 -3.87 11.58
N ARG A 11 20.23 -4.09 10.59
CA ARG A 11 19.84 -4.25 9.18
C ARG A 11 20.44 -5.54 8.62
N THR A 12 19.80 -6.08 7.58
CA THR A 12 20.33 -7.20 6.81
C THR A 12 20.20 -6.89 5.32
N ASP A 13 21.01 -7.53 4.49
CA ASP A 13 20.89 -7.51 3.04
C ASP A 13 19.82 -8.48 2.50
N ARG A 14 19.22 -9.29 3.38
CA ARG A 14 18.20 -10.32 3.09
C ARG A 14 16.78 -9.92 3.46
N SER A 15 16.57 -8.77 4.08
CA SER A 15 15.26 -8.27 4.52
C SER A 15 15.04 -6.83 4.06
N VAL A 16 13.79 -6.44 3.85
CA VAL A 16 13.42 -5.04 3.59
C VAL A 16 13.62 -4.22 4.87
N ASP A 17 14.32 -3.08 4.76
CA ASP A 17 14.40 -2.11 5.85
C ASP A 17 13.08 -1.32 5.98
N CYS A 18 12.26 -1.72 6.95
CA CYS A 18 10.98 -1.10 7.25
C CYS A 18 11.06 0.11 8.21
N SER A 19 12.26 0.66 8.48
CA SER A 19 12.43 1.79 9.40
C SER A 19 11.83 3.12 8.91
N SER A 20 11.60 3.25 7.60
CA SER A 20 10.97 4.42 6.99
C SER A 20 10.37 4.08 5.62
N LEU A 21 9.43 4.90 5.14
CA LEU A 21 8.87 4.75 3.78
C LEU A 21 9.97 4.81 2.71
N ARG A 22 10.97 5.67 2.90
CA ARG A 22 12.11 5.82 1.98
C ARG A 22 12.95 4.55 1.94
N SER A 23 13.25 3.96 3.10
CA SER A 23 14.02 2.71 3.19
C SER A 23 13.26 1.55 2.54
N ILE A 24 11.96 1.43 2.80
CA ILE A 24 11.10 0.40 2.19
C ILE A 24 11.16 0.51 0.68
N VAL A 25 10.92 1.71 0.14
CA VAL A 25 10.96 1.96 -1.30
C VAL A 25 12.34 1.66 -1.89
N ALA A 26 13.43 2.09 -1.23
CA ALA A 26 14.78 1.83 -1.71
C ALA A 26 15.08 0.33 -1.86
N ASP A 27 14.61 -0.49 -0.92
CA ASP A 27 14.83 -1.93 -0.93
C ASP A 27 13.86 -2.66 -1.87
N VAL A 28 12.56 -2.37 -1.77
CA VAL A 28 11.51 -3.01 -2.58
C VAL A 28 11.67 -2.68 -4.07
N CYS A 29 12.05 -1.45 -4.41
CA CYS A 29 12.24 -1.02 -5.79
C CYS A 29 13.69 -1.18 -6.29
N ARG A 30 14.58 -1.82 -5.53
CA ARG A 30 16.02 -1.93 -5.88
C ARG A 30 16.22 -2.53 -7.27
N GLY A 31 16.84 -1.81 -8.19
CA GLY A 31 17.09 -2.29 -9.57
C GLY A 31 15.87 -2.26 -10.51
N ARG A 32 14.73 -1.72 -10.07
CA ARG A 32 13.51 -1.61 -10.89
C ARG A 32 13.51 -0.24 -11.54
N ARG A 33 13.43 -0.21 -12.87
CA ARG A 33 13.61 1.01 -13.67
C ARG A 33 12.27 1.63 -14.08
N SER A 34 11.29 0.81 -14.47
CA SER A 34 10.01 1.32 -14.94
C SER A 34 9.07 1.69 -13.79
N PRO A 35 8.19 2.69 -13.97
CA PRO A 35 7.13 3.01 -13.02
C PRO A 35 6.25 1.81 -12.68
N ARG A 36 5.86 1.01 -13.69
CA ARG A 36 5.08 -0.22 -13.54
C ARG A 36 5.77 -1.22 -12.60
N ASP A 37 7.05 -1.52 -12.83
CA ASP A 37 7.77 -2.50 -12.01
C ASP A 37 7.90 -2.04 -10.56
N LYS A 38 8.06 -0.72 -10.33
CA LYS A 38 8.07 -0.16 -8.98
C LYS A 38 6.70 -0.29 -8.31
N ALA A 39 5.62 0.07 -9.01
CA ALA A 39 4.26 -0.04 -8.50
C ALA A 39 3.91 -1.50 -8.14
N VAL A 40 4.19 -2.43 -9.06
CA VAL A 40 3.97 -3.87 -8.86
C VAL A 40 4.85 -4.43 -7.74
N ALA A 41 6.10 -4.00 -7.58
CA ALA A 41 6.95 -4.42 -6.47
C ALA A 41 6.40 -3.94 -5.11
N ILE A 42 5.94 -2.69 -5.02
CA ILE A 42 5.35 -2.13 -3.80
C ILE A 42 4.04 -2.83 -3.46
N TYR A 43 3.17 -3.05 -4.46
CA TYR A 43 1.95 -3.83 -4.31
C TYR A 43 2.26 -5.22 -3.74
N ASN A 44 3.19 -5.93 -4.38
CA ASN A 44 3.63 -7.26 -3.97
C ASN A 44 4.19 -7.31 -2.54
N PHE A 45 4.87 -6.27 -2.11
CA PHE A 45 5.36 -6.14 -0.75
C PHE A 45 4.19 -5.98 0.24
N LEU A 46 3.25 -5.07 -0.02
CA LEU A 46 2.14 -4.81 0.89
C LEU A 46 1.18 -6.00 1.04
N VAL A 47 0.78 -6.64 -0.06
CA VAL A 47 -0.13 -7.81 0.01
C VAL A 47 0.46 -8.98 0.82
N ARG A 48 1.79 -9.03 0.98
CA ARG A 48 2.49 -10.05 1.78
C ARG A 48 2.81 -9.61 3.20
N THR A 49 2.74 -8.31 3.49
CA THR A 49 3.23 -7.73 4.76
C THR A 49 2.10 -7.20 5.63
N VAL A 50 0.97 -6.83 5.03
CA VAL A 50 -0.19 -6.31 5.75
C VAL A 50 -1.39 -7.19 5.42
N TYR A 51 -1.82 -7.97 6.41
CA TYR A 51 -2.98 -8.83 6.33
C TYR A 51 -4.28 -8.07 6.58
N MET A 52 -5.38 -8.65 6.12
CA MET A 52 -6.74 -8.16 6.33
C MET A 52 -7.44 -8.98 7.43
N PRO A 53 -7.63 -8.42 8.64
CA PRO A 53 -8.59 -8.98 9.56
C PRO A 53 -9.98 -8.68 9.01
N GLU A 54 -10.94 -9.58 9.26
CA GLU A 54 -12.31 -9.58 8.69
C GLU A 54 -13.11 -8.27 8.88
N HIS A 55 -12.59 -7.28 9.60
CA HIS A 55 -13.24 -6.00 9.87
C HIS A 55 -12.39 -4.82 9.41
N SER A 56 -13.09 -3.84 8.82
CA SER A 56 -12.66 -2.54 8.30
C SER A 56 -11.97 -1.59 9.31
N HIS A 57 -11.56 -2.11 10.47
CA HIS A 57 -11.04 -1.32 11.57
C HIS A 57 -9.53 -1.14 11.51
N ARG A 58 -9.08 -0.04 12.14
CA ARG A 58 -7.67 0.26 12.36
C ARG A 58 -7.31 -0.24 13.76
N PRO A 59 -6.08 -0.72 13.98
CA PRO A 59 -5.57 -0.88 15.33
C PRO A 59 -5.79 0.39 16.16
N VAL A 60 -6.03 0.22 17.44
CA VAL A 60 -6.20 1.33 18.39
C VAL A 60 -5.09 1.32 19.42
N GLU A 61 -4.57 2.50 19.75
CA GLU A 61 -3.57 2.71 20.79
C GLU A 61 -3.99 3.85 21.73
N PRO A 62 -3.49 3.86 22.97
CA PRO A 62 -3.44 5.08 23.75
C PRO A 62 -2.75 6.20 22.94
N PRO A 63 -3.21 7.45 23.04
CA PRO A 63 -2.62 8.54 22.28
C PRO A 63 -1.15 8.72 22.61
N ASP A 64 -0.30 8.82 21.59
CA ASP A 64 1.10 9.21 21.76
C ASP A 64 1.15 10.67 22.26
N PRO A 65 1.77 10.93 23.43
CA PRO A 65 1.95 12.30 23.93
C PRO A 65 2.63 13.25 22.94
N ALA A 66 3.45 12.73 22.01
CA ALA A 66 4.20 13.48 21.01
C ALA A 66 3.38 13.88 19.77
N THR A 67 2.28 13.19 19.45
CA THR A 67 1.49 13.43 18.21
C THR A 67 0.08 13.96 18.47
N ARG A 68 -0.14 14.59 19.64
CA ARG A 68 -1.43 15.15 20.10
C ARG A 68 -2.17 15.94 19.01
N ARG A 69 -3.22 15.34 18.44
CA ARG A 69 -4.51 16.05 18.33
C ARG A 69 -5.28 15.76 19.62
N LYS A 70 -6.04 16.72 20.14
CA LYS A 70 -6.92 16.49 21.30
C LYS A 70 -8.26 15.98 20.79
N VAL A 71 -8.53 14.71 20.96
CA VAL A 71 -9.86 14.10 20.83
C VAL A 71 -9.97 13.31 22.12
N GLY A 72 -10.90 13.67 23.01
CA GLY A 72 -10.98 13.21 24.40
C GLY A 72 -11.36 11.73 24.58
N LEU A 73 -10.70 10.85 23.84
CA LEU A 73 -10.87 9.40 23.84
C LEU A 73 -9.59 8.76 24.40
N GLU A 74 -9.77 7.73 25.23
CA GLU A 74 -8.67 6.96 25.82
C GLU A 74 -7.90 6.13 24.79
N LEU A 75 -8.50 5.86 23.63
CA LEU A 75 -7.93 5.11 22.52
C LEU A 75 -8.14 5.84 21.18
N TRP A 76 -7.16 5.71 20.29
CA TRP A 76 -7.10 6.37 19.00
C TRP A 76 -6.81 5.38 17.89
N PHE A 77 -7.42 5.58 16.73
CA PHE A 77 -7.00 4.85 15.54
C PHE A 77 -5.56 5.18 15.21
N VAL A 78 -4.73 4.13 15.12
CA VAL A 78 -3.39 4.23 14.57
C VAL A 78 -3.51 4.73 13.13
N ASN A 79 -2.69 5.70 12.76
CA ASN A 79 -2.58 6.26 11.42
C ASN A 79 -1.11 6.34 10.94
N ASP A 80 -0.19 5.77 11.71
CA ASP A 80 1.21 5.69 11.33
C ASP A 80 1.41 4.55 10.31
N PRO A 81 1.81 4.86 9.07
CA PRO A 81 2.00 3.84 8.04
C PRO A 81 3.09 2.82 8.39
N ILE A 82 4.12 3.21 9.16
CA ILE A 82 5.19 2.30 9.57
C ILE A 82 4.68 1.31 10.60
N LYS A 83 3.87 1.75 11.56
CA LYS A 83 3.29 0.84 12.57
C LYS A 83 2.41 -0.25 11.96
N TYR A 84 1.68 0.03 10.88
CA TYR A 84 0.92 -1.01 10.19
C TYR A 84 1.79 -2.15 9.66
N ILE A 85 3.03 -1.84 9.26
CA ILE A 85 4.00 -2.80 8.72
C ILE A 85 4.77 -3.49 9.87
N THR A 86 5.26 -2.72 10.83
CA THR A 86 6.27 -3.20 11.78
C THR A 86 5.72 -3.63 13.15
N VAL A 87 4.48 -3.25 13.47
CA VAL A 87 3.85 -3.54 14.77
C VAL A 87 2.63 -4.42 14.60
N TYR A 88 1.71 -4.02 13.71
CA TYR A 88 0.40 -4.67 13.61
C TYR A 88 0.32 -5.76 12.56
N GLY A 89 0.97 -5.56 11.41
CA GLY A 89 0.80 -6.43 10.25
C GLY A 89 -0.65 -6.45 9.72
N CYS A 90 -1.50 -5.49 10.10
CA CYS A 90 -2.90 -5.48 9.73
C CYS A 90 -3.55 -4.08 9.78
N CYS A 91 -4.48 -3.82 8.86
CA CYS A 91 -5.41 -2.68 8.89
C CYS A 91 -6.49 -2.81 7.79
N GLY A 92 -7.59 -2.06 7.90
CA GLY A 92 -8.66 -2.03 6.89
C GLY A 92 -8.29 -1.32 5.56
N CYS A 93 -9.22 -1.34 4.59
CA CYS A 93 -8.98 -0.88 3.21
C CYS A 93 -8.48 0.56 3.09
N GLY A 94 -9.12 1.52 3.79
CA GLY A 94 -8.70 2.92 3.78
C GLY A 94 -7.23 3.11 4.18
N PRO A 95 -6.82 2.69 5.39
CA PRO A 95 -5.42 2.65 5.80
C PRO A 95 -4.47 1.98 4.81
N GLN A 96 -4.84 0.82 4.26
CA GLN A 96 -3.99 0.10 3.31
C GLN A 96 -3.82 0.90 2.00
N ALA A 97 -4.89 1.48 1.46
CA ALA A 97 -4.83 2.33 0.28
C ALA A 97 -4.02 3.62 0.53
N HIS A 98 -4.11 4.18 1.74
CA HIS A 98 -3.28 5.32 2.14
C HIS A 98 -1.79 4.94 2.29
N LEU A 99 -1.50 3.79 2.89
CA LEU A 99 -0.14 3.25 3.00
C LEU A 99 0.46 2.96 1.63
N PHE A 100 -0.30 2.31 0.75
CA PHE A 100 0.12 2.04 -0.63
C PHE A 100 0.41 3.35 -1.38
N GLY A 101 -0.53 4.30 -1.34
CA GLY A 101 -0.31 5.63 -1.91
C GLY A 101 0.90 6.36 -1.32
N ALA A 102 1.20 6.19 -0.03
CA ALA A 102 2.37 6.81 0.60
C ALA A 102 3.69 6.22 0.08
N LEU A 103 3.76 4.89 -0.10
CA LEU A 103 4.92 4.23 -0.69
C LEU A 103 5.07 4.57 -2.18
N LEU A 104 3.99 4.60 -2.94
CA LEU A 104 4.00 5.01 -4.35
C LEU A 104 4.55 6.43 -4.52
N ARG A 105 4.06 7.39 -3.72
CA ARG A 105 4.59 8.77 -3.72
C ARG A 105 6.06 8.83 -3.30
N ALA A 106 6.46 8.05 -2.29
CA ALA A 106 7.87 7.95 -1.89
C ALA A 106 8.77 7.35 -2.99
N ALA A 107 8.21 6.54 -3.89
CA ALA A 107 8.88 6.04 -5.09
C ALA A 107 8.87 7.01 -6.29
N GLY A 108 8.30 8.20 -6.11
CA GLY A 108 8.17 9.22 -7.17
C GLY A 108 7.07 8.90 -8.17
N LEU A 109 6.10 8.06 -7.81
CA LEU A 109 4.97 7.70 -8.66
C LEU A 109 3.76 8.59 -8.37
N GLU A 110 3.11 9.04 -9.43
CA GLU A 110 1.82 9.71 -9.32
C GLU A 110 0.73 8.67 -9.06
N CYS A 111 -0.09 8.92 -8.03
CA CYS A 111 -1.17 8.04 -7.64
C CYS A 111 -2.33 8.82 -7.05
N ARG A 112 -3.54 8.25 -7.15
CA ARG A 112 -4.74 8.77 -6.49
C ARG A 112 -5.41 7.69 -5.64
N LEU A 113 -6.21 8.14 -4.68
CA LEU A 113 -7.17 7.26 -4.02
C LEU A 113 -8.37 7.13 -4.94
N LEU A 114 -8.91 5.92 -5.00
CA LEU A 114 -10.15 5.62 -5.67
C LEU A 114 -11.19 5.24 -4.62
N ASN A 115 -12.33 5.93 -4.62
CA ASN A 115 -13.48 5.59 -3.79
C ASN A 115 -14.65 5.21 -4.71
N PRO A 116 -14.94 3.91 -4.90
CA PRO A 116 -15.98 3.44 -5.79
C PRO A 116 -17.42 3.59 -5.24
N GLY A 117 -17.61 4.29 -4.11
CA GLY A 117 -18.94 4.66 -3.62
C GLY A 117 -19.68 3.60 -2.81
N PHE A 118 -19.09 2.42 -2.55
CA PHE A 118 -19.70 1.34 -1.75
C PHE A 118 -18.97 1.04 -0.43
N GLY A 119 -18.26 2.03 0.14
CA GLY A 119 -17.57 1.86 1.41
C GLY A 119 -16.22 1.13 1.30
N HIS A 120 -15.58 1.22 0.13
CA HIS A 120 -14.26 0.68 -0.14
C HIS A 120 -13.30 1.79 -0.60
N VAL A 121 -11.99 1.58 -0.48
CA VAL A 121 -10.98 2.52 -0.97
C VAL A 121 -9.82 1.70 -1.55
N SER A 122 -9.41 2.04 -2.77
CA SER A 122 -8.25 1.46 -3.47
C SER A 122 -7.43 2.58 -4.11
N ASN A 123 -6.54 2.24 -5.04
CA ASN A 123 -5.66 3.21 -5.69
C ASN A 123 -5.68 3.07 -7.22
N GLU A 124 -5.35 4.17 -7.86
CA GLU A 124 -4.82 4.15 -9.22
C GLU A 124 -3.45 4.82 -9.25
N VAL A 125 -2.59 4.32 -10.12
CA VAL A 125 -1.22 4.81 -10.31
C VAL A 125 -1.03 5.17 -11.77
N ARG A 126 -0.29 6.25 -12.06
CA ARG A 126 -0.10 6.74 -13.43
C ARG A 126 1.24 6.31 -14.00
N TRP A 127 1.24 5.67 -15.16
CA TRP A 127 2.42 5.48 -16.01
C TRP A 127 2.01 5.42 -17.47
N GLY A 128 2.95 5.62 -18.40
CA GLY A 128 2.63 5.56 -19.84
C GLY A 128 1.56 6.56 -20.33
N GLY A 129 1.22 7.57 -19.52
CA GLY A 129 0.12 8.49 -19.80
C GLY A 129 -1.27 8.01 -19.38
N ALA A 130 -1.41 6.82 -18.80
CA ALA A 130 -2.68 6.21 -18.39
C ALA A 130 -2.75 5.95 -16.87
N TRP A 131 -3.96 5.80 -16.36
CA TRP A 131 -4.22 5.33 -14.99
C TRP A 131 -4.32 3.81 -14.97
N HIS A 132 -3.90 3.22 -13.87
CA HIS A 132 -3.89 1.77 -13.71
C HIS A 132 -4.36 1.42 -12.29
N TRP A 133 -5.39 0.60 -12.20
CA TRP A 133 -6.04 0.25 -10.95
C TRP A 133 -5.30 -0.86 -10.20
N MET A 134 -5.08 -0.65 -8.91
CA MET A 134 -4.41 -1.61 -8.04
C MET A 134 -5.02 -1.54 -6.64
N ASP A 135 -5.40 -2.71 -6.12
CA ASP A 135 -6.05 -2.84 -4.82
C ASP A 135 -5.28 -3.81 -3.92
N VAL A 136 -4.59 -3.27 -2.93
CA VAL A 136 -3.81 -4.07 -1.97
C VAL A 136 -4.67 -4.76 -0.91
N TRP A 137 -5.94 -4.36 -0.76
CA TRP A 137 -6.86 -4.95 0.23
C TRP A 137 -7.66 -6.12 -0.35
N LEU A 138 -8.10 -6.03 -1.62
CA LEU A 138 -8.67 -7.16 -2.39
C LEU A 138 -7.61 -8.09 -3.00
N PRO A 139 -6.35 -7.98 -2.56
CA PRO A 139 -5.14 -8.12 -3.40
C PRO A 139 -5.43 -8.41 -4.88
N ALA A 140 -5.86 -7.38 -5.63
CA ALA A 140 -6.21 -7.52 -7.04
C ALA A 140 -5.70 -6.37 -7.92
N TYR A 141 -5.29 -6.73 -9.13
CA TYR A 141 -5.26 -5.90 -10.33
C TYR A 141 -5.56 -6.78 -11.55
N ILE A 142 -6.10 -6.19 -12.61
CA ILE A 142 -6.48 -6.91 -13.83
C ILE A 142 -5.61 -6.43 -14.97
N THR A 143 -5.03 -7.37 -15.73
CA THR A 143 -4.21 -7.03 -16.90
C THR A 143 -4.97 -7.22 -18.21
N ASP A 144 -4.53 -6.51 -19.25
CA ASP A 144 -4.90 -6.77 -20.63
C ASP A 144 -4.12 -7.96 -21.22
N ALA A 145 -4.34 -8.26 -22.50
CA ALA A 145 -3.61 -9.34 -23.18
C ALA A 145 -2.11 -9.05 -23.40
N LYS A 146 -1.68 -7.79 -23.25
CA LYS A 146 -0.28 -7.35 -23.37
C LYS A 146 0.43 -7.32 -22.01
N GLY A 147 -0.31 -7.53 -20.92
CA GLY A 147 0.18 -7.50 -19.55
C GLY A 147 0.22 -6.12 -18.91
N ASP A 148 -0.41 -5.09 -19.51
CA ASP A 148 -0.60 -3.80 -18.85
C ASP A 148 -1.87 -3.82 -17.98
N ILE A 149 -1.94 -2.98 -16.97
CA ILE A 149 -3.02 -3.01 -15.98
C ILE A 149 -4.17 -2.10 -16.42
N TYR A 150 -5.42 -2.56 -16.37
CA TYR A 150 -6.55 -1.69 -16.69
C TYR A 150 -6.75 -0.60 -15.64
N SER A 151 -7.21 0.58 -16.07
CA SER A 151 -7.78 1.60 -15.19
C SER A 151 -9.09 1.13 -14.58
N TYR A 152 -9.53 1.81 -13.52
CA TYR A 152 -10.84 1.51 -12.94
C TYR A 152 -11.98 1.86 -13.91
N ASP A 153 -11.84 2.97 -14.65
CA ASP A 153 -12.85 3.44 -15.59
C ASP A 153 -13.05 2.43 -16.75
N GLU A 154 -11.98 1.81 -17.25
CA GLU A 154 -12.07 0.73 -18.25
C GLU A 154 -12.83 -0.48 -17.71
N LEU A 155 -12.49 -0.95 -16.50
CA LEU A 155 -13.16 -2.09 -15.87
C LEU A 155 -14.65 -1.84 -15.59
N MET A 156 -15.01 -0.58 -15.32
CA MET A 156 -16.40 -0.19 -15.10
C MET A 156 -17.18 0.02 -16.38
N ALA A 157 -16.52 0.48 -17.45
CA ALA A 157 -17.12 0.60 -18.78
C ALA A 157 -17.38 -0.78 -19.41
N ASP A 158 -16.50 -1.74 -19.18
CA ASP A 158 -16.64 -3.11 -19.65
C ASP A 158 -16.21 -4.14 -18.59
N ARG A 159 -17.20 -4.74 -17.94
CA ARG A 159 -16.96 -5.75 -16.90
C ARG A 159 -16.52 -7.10 -17.45
N SER A 160 -16.66 -7.36 -18.76
CA SER A 160 -16.19 -8.62 -19.37
C SER A 160 -14.68 -8.75 -19.30
N LEU A 161 -13.95 -7.62 -19.28
CA LEU A 161 -12.49 -7.56 -19.12
C LEU A 161 -11.99 -8.31 -17.88
N VAL A 162 -12.76 -8.28 -16.78
CA VAL A 162 -12.43 -9.02 -15.56
C VAL A 162 -12.61 -10.52 -15.77
N ALA A 163 -13.75 -10.93 -16.33
CA ALA A 163 -14.06 -12.34 -16.56
C ALA A 163 -13.07 -12.99 -17.54
N ASP A 164 -12.75 -12.29 -18.63
CA ASP A 164 -11.79 -12.75 -19.63
C ASP A 164 -10.38 -12.87 -19.04
N ALA A 165 -9.96 -11.88 -18.25
CA ALA A 165 -8.67 -11.96 -17.56
C ALA A 165 -8.60 -13.12 -16.55
N ILE A 166 -9.68 -13.45 -15.87
CA ILE A 166 -9.74 -14.62 -14.99
C ILE A 166 -9.64 -15.91 -15.81
N ALA A 167 -10.43 -16.04 -16.89
CA ALA A 167 -10.42 -17.21 -17.76
C ALA A 167 -9.03 -17.48 -18.36
N ASP A 168 -8.30 -16.41 -18.69
CA ASP A 168 -6.96 -16.48 -19.26
C ASP A 168 -5.84 -16.58 -18.22
N GLY A 169 -6.13 -16.55 -16.91
CA GLY A 169 -5.11 -16.57 -15.86
C GLY A 169 -4.26 -15.30 -15.76
N ARG A 170 -4.83 -14.16 -16.16
CA ARG A 170 -4.21 -12.82 -16.22
C ARG A 170 -4.65 -11.87 -15.09
N ALA A 171 -5.56 -12.31 -14.22
CA ALA A 171 -5.92 -11.62 -12.98
C ALA A 171 -4.92 -11.97 -11.86
N SER A 172 -4.53 -10.99 -11.05
CA SER A 172 -3.62 -11.19 -9.91
C SER A 172 -4.36 -11.62 -8.64
#